data_AF-A0A6M1LEF0-F1
#
_entry.id   AF-A0A6M1LEF0-F1
#
_cell.length_a   1.000
_cell.length_b   1.000
_cell.length_c   1.000
_cell.angle_alpha   90.00
_cell.angle_beta   90.00
_cell.angle_gamma   90.00
#
_symmetry.space_group_name_H-M   'P 1'
#
loop_
_entity.id
_entity.type
_entity.pdbx_description
1 polymer ?
#
loop_
_entity_poly.entity_id
_entity_poly.type
_entity_poly.pdbx_seq_one_letter_code
_entity_poly.pdbx_strand_id
1 'polypeptide(L)'
;MLENTIAAVGPLDEAAMTAARQLQARLTKPAGSLGALEELSVRLAGLAGSCPPPVPDRAAVAIFAGDHGVHAQRVSPWPQEVTGQMVGNFLAGGAVVNAFARQAGASVTVIDVGVAAPLPVADVDRPDGAGALHGAPEPVVPRLVNAPVRRGTQDMTVTAAMTRQEARAAVEVGIGVAGDLVDAGAGILLTGDMGIANTTPAAALIAAFTGADAAEVTGRGTGVDDPTYQHKIEVVRAALRRHDPDPADPLGVLAAV
;
A
#
# COMPACT_ATOMS: atom_id res chain seq x y z
N MET A 1 13.19 14.54 -0.74
CA MET A 1 12.26 14.23 0.37
C MET A 1 12.59 12.86 0.91
N LEU A 2 12.74 11.87 0.03
CA LEU A 2 13.12 10.49 0.36
C LEU A 2 14.31 10.36 1.33
N GLU A 3 15.44 11.00 1.05
CA GLU A 3 16.66 10.84 1.87
C GLU A 3 16.47 11.39 3.29
N ASN A 4 15.77 12.52 3.43
CA ASN A 4 15.44 13.09 4.73
C ASN A 4 14.51 12.17 5.51
N THR A 5 13.52 11.57 4.85
CA THR A 5 12.62 10.59 5.46
C THR A 5 13.37 9.36 5.93
N ILE A 6 14.26 8.80 5.10
CA ILE A 6 15.09 7.64 5.47
C ILE A 6 15.96 7.98 6.68
N ALA A 7 16.61 9.15 6.69
CA ALA A 7 17.47 9.58 7.79
C ALA A 7 16.69 9.81 9.11
N ALA A 8 15.37 10.07 9.03
CA ALA A 8 14.51 10.26 10.19
C ALA A 8 13.98 8.94 10.79
N VAL A 9 14.07 7.81 10.07
CA VAL A 9 13.67 6.51 10.60
C VAL A 9 14.67 6.04 11.66
N GLY A 10 14.22 6.00 12.91
CA GLY A 10 15.02 5.56 14.07
C GLY A 10 14.64 4.17 14.57
N PRO A 11 15.45 3.59 15.47
CA PRO A 11 15.08 2.37 16.19
C PRO A 11 13.91 2.61 17.14
N LEU A 12 13.26 1.52 17.57
CA LEU A 12 12.25 1.57 18.63
C LEU A 12 12.88 1.94 19.98
N ASP A 13 12.10 2.54 20.88
CA ASP A 13 12.53 2.85 22.24
C ASP A 13 12.62 1.58 23.11
N GLU A 14 13.84 1.11 23.34
CA GLU A 14 14.10 -0.09 24.15
C GLU A 14 13.73 0.05 25.63
N ALA A 15 13.78 1.27 26.19
CA ALA A 15 13.38 1.50 27.58
C ALA A 15 11.86 1.35 27.74
N ALA A 16 11.08 1.91 26.81
CA ALA A 16 9.63 1.75 26.76
C ALA A 16 9.24 0.29 26.50
N MET A 17 9.93 -0.42 25.60
CA MET A 17 9.71 -1.85 25.35
C MET A 17 10.01 -2.68 26.60
N THR A 18 11.09 -2.38 27.33
CA THR A 18 11.42 -3.05 28.59
C THR A 18 10.36 -2.82 29.65
N ALA A 19 9.90 -1.58 29.82
CA ALA A 19 8.82 -1.24 30.73
C ALA A 19 7.51 -1.96 30.37
N ALA A 20 7.18 -2.09 29.08
CA ALA A 20 5.99 -2.80 28.61
C ALA A 20 6.07 -4.31 28.89
N ARG A 21 7.23 -4.95 28.70
CA ARG A 21 7.43 -6.38 29.06
C ARG A 21 7.25 -6.59 30.56
N GLN A 22 7.81 -5.70 31.39
CA GLN A 22 7.64 -5.75 32.85
C GLN A 22 6.18 -5.56 33.26
N LEU A 23 5.46 -4.63 32.60
CA LEU A 23 4.04 -4.42 32.81
C LEU A 23 3.24 -5.69 32.47
N GLN A 24 3.49 -6.33 31.32
CA GLN A 24 2.81 -7.56 30.92
C GLN A 24 2.98 -8.70 31.94
N ALA A 25 4.15 -8.80 32.58
CA ALA A 25 4.44 -9.82 33.58
C ALA A 25 3.69 -9.64 34.92
N ARG A 26 3.22 -8.42 35.22
CA ARG A 26 2.48 -8.09 36.47
C ARG A 26 0.96 -7.98 36.28
N LEU A 27 0.46 -8.10 35.04
CA LEU A 27 -0.98 -8.09 34.79
C LEU A 27 -1.61 -9.37 35.35
N THR A 28 -2.87 -9.27 35.78
CA THR A 28 -3.65 -10.39 36.32
C THR A 28 -4.07 -11.35 35.20
N LYS A 29 -3.11 -12.10 34.68
CA LYS A 29 -3.26 -13.14 33.65
C LYS A 29 -2.10 -14.14 33.77
N PRO A 30 -2.27 -15.41 33.33
CA PRO A 30 -1.12 -16.29 33.15
C PRO A 30 -0.12 -15.68 32.17
N ALA A 31 1.18 -15.85 32.43
CA ALA A 31 2.21 -15.32 31.54
C ALA A 31 2.05 -15.88 30.12
N GLY A 32 2.07 -15.00 29.12
CA GLY A 32 1.93 -15.37 27.70
C GLY A 32 0.50 -15.73 27.26
N SER A 33 -0.51 -15.67 28.14
CA SER A 33 -1.87 -16.10 27.79
C SER A 33 -2.56 -15.25 26.72
N LEU A 34 -2.05 -14.04 26.42
CA LEU A 34 -2.57 -13.19 25.34
C LEU A 34 -1.75 -13.31 24.03
N GLY A 35 -0.71 -14.16 24.01
CA GLY A 35 0.09 -14.45 22.82
C GLY A 35 0.57 -13.19 22.09
N ALA A 36 0.22 -13.08 20.80
CA ALA A 36 0.62 -11.97 19.93
C ALA A 36 0.20 -10.58 20.43
N LEU A 37 -0.84 -10.46 21.26
CA LEU A 37 -1.25 -9.17 21.82
C LEU A 37 -0.23 -8.64 22.84
N GLU A 38 0.51 -9.51 23.53
CA GLU A 38 1.57 -9.07 24.44
C GLU A 38 2.73 -8.47 23.64
N GLU A 39 3.17 -9.17 22.60
CA GLU A 39 4.22 -8.69 21.70
C GLU A 39 3.84 -7.39 20.99
N LEU A 40 2.59 -7.30 20.53
CA LEU A 40 2.07 -6.08 19.91
C LEU A 40 2.11 -4.90 20.87
N SER A 41 1.69 -5.07 22.13
CA SER A 41 1.72 -3.99 23.12
C SER A 41 3.14 -3.48 23.40
N VAL A 42 4.14 -4.37 23.38
CA VAL A 42 5.56 -4.02 23.55
C VAL A 42 6.06 -3.24 22.33
N ARG A 43 5.72 -3.68 21.11
CA ARG A 43 6.10 -2.96 19.88
C ARG A 43 5.48 -1.57 19.83
N LEU A 44 4.20 -1.43 20.20
CA LEU A 44 3.52 -0.14 20.27
C LEU A 44 4.18 0.79 21.31
N ALA A 45 4.62 0.27 22.46
CA ALA A 45 5.37 1.04 23.44
C ALA A 45 6.70 1.56 22.88
N GLY A 46 7.42 0.72 22.13
CA GLY A 46 8.67 1.10 21.46
C GLY A 46 8.46 2.16 20.37
N LEU A 47 7.36 2.07 19.60
CA LEU A 47 7.00 3.08 18.60
C LEU A 47 6.62 4.42 19.25
N ALA A 48 5.89 4.38 20.36
CA ALA A 48 5.41 5.58 21.05
C ALA A 48 6.41 6.18 22.06
N GLY A 49 7.53 5.51 22.33
CA GLY A 49 8.50 5.92 23.35
C GLY A 49 7.94 5.94 24.78
N SER A 50 6.85 5.22 25.04
CA SER A 50 6.13 5.30 26.33
C SER A 50 5.40 4.00 26.69
N CYS A 51 5.25 3.75 28.00
CA CYS A 51 4.53 2.60 28.54
C CYS A 51 3.53 3.04 29.63
N PRO A 52 2.24 2.69 29.53
CA PRO A 52 1.61 2.00 28.40
C PRO A 52 1.62 2.90 27.14
N PRO A 53 1.64 2.32 25.93
CA PRO A 53 1.51 3.13 24.72
C PRO A 53 0.14 3.80 24.67
N PRO A 54 0.03 5.01 24.08
CA PRO A 54 -1.26 5.58 23.75
C PRO A 54 -2.00 4.64 22.78
N VAL A 55 -3.32 4.53 22.96
CA VAL A 55 -4.16 3.81 22.00
C VAL A 55 -4.16 4.62 20.71
N PRO A 56 -3.76 4.05 19.55
CA PRO A 56 -3.81 4.80 18.31
C PRO A 56 -5.23 5.26 18.01
N ASP A 57 -5.40 6.57 17.80
CA ASP A 57 -6.69 7.14 17.40
C ASP A 57 -6.75 7.19 15.86
N ARG A 58 -7.90 6.84 15.28
CA ARG A 58 -8.23 6.95 13.85
C ARG A 58 -7.27 6.23 12.89
N ALA A 59 -7.77 5.18 12.25
CA ALA A 59 -7.07 4.53 11.14
C ALA A 59 -7.33 5.26 9.81
N ALA A 60 -6.34 5.30 8.93
CA ALA A 60 -6.48 5.83 7.58
C ALA A 60 -5.97 4.83 6.54
N VAL A 61 -6.82 4.49 5.57
CA VAL A 61 -6.49 3.62 4.44
C VAL A 61 -6.11 4.48 3.24
N ALA A 62 -4.89 4.30 2.73
CA ALA A 62 -4.38 4.89 1.49
C ALA A 62 -4.36 3.83 0.39
N ILE A 63 -5.18 3.98 -0.65
CA ILE A 63 -5.26 3.07 -1.79
C ILE A 63 -4.54 3.70 -2.97
N PHE A 64 -3.40 3.17 -3.37
CA PHE A 64 -2.62 3.67 -4.50
C PHE A 64 -3.05 2.98 -5.80
N ALA A 65 -3.58 3.76 -6.74
CA ALA A 65 -4.10 3.28 -8.01
C ALA A 65 -3.12 3.58 -9.16
N GLY A 66 -2.87 2.58 -10.00
CA GLY A 66 -2.02 2.70 -11.17
C GLY A 66 -2.20 1.54 -12.15
N ASP A 67 -2.06 1.82 -13.44
CA ASP A 67 -2.14 0.81 -14.49
C ASP A 67 -0.76 0.27 -14.88
N HIS A 68 -0.71 -0.99 -15.32
CA HIS A 68 0.56 -1.66 -15.63
C HIS A 68 0.68 -2.02 -17.12
N GLY A 69 1.78 -1.61 -17.75
CA GLY A 69 2.04 -1.88 -19.17
C GLY A 69 2.15 -3.37 -19.50
N VAL A 70 2.54 -4.21 -18.53
CA VAL A 70 2.59 -5.68 -18.68
C VAL A 70 1.20 -6.30 -18.94
N HIS A 71 0.11 -5.54 -18.76
CA HIS A 71 -1.22 -5.95 -19.22
C HIS A 71 -1.23 -6.35 -20.70
N ALA A 72 -0.39 -5.72 -21.53
CA ALA A 72 -0.22 -6.05 -22.95
C ALA A 72 0.20 -7.53 -23.17
N GLN A 73 0.84 -8.14 -22.18
CA GLN A 73 1.23 -9.55 -22.19
C GLN A 73 0.09 -10.51 -21.81
N ARG A 74 -1.14 -10.03 -21.59
CA ARG A 74 -2.33 -10.86 -21.27
C ARG A 74 -2.18 -11.70 -20.00
N VAL A 75 -1.51 -11.13 -18.99
CA VAL A 75 -1.32 -11.76 -17.66
C VAL A 75 -2.55 -11.63 -16.73
N SER A 76 -3.63 -11.02 -17.23
CA SER A 76 -4.91 -10.83 -16.54
C SER A 76 -6.05 -10.98 -17.55
N PRO A 77 -7.19 -11.58 -17.18
CA PRO A 77 -8.36 -11.70 -18.04
C PRO A 77 -9.19 -10.41 -18.04
N TRP A 78 -8.92 -9.49 -17.11
CA TRP A 78 -9.69 -8.27 -16.93
C TRP A 78 -9.20 -7.16 -17.87
N PRO A 79 -10.12 -6.39 -18.47
CA PRO A 79 -9.79 -5.17 -19.21
C PRO A 79 -9.09 -4.15 -18.30
N GLN A 80 -8.18 -3.36 -18.89
CA GLN A 80 -7.41 -2.35 -18.14
C GLN A 80 -8.30 -1.25 -17.54
N GLU A 81 -9.41 -0.90 -18.19
CA GLU A 81 -10.39 0.09 -17.71
C GLU A 81 -11.02 -0.25 -16.35
N VAL A 82 -10.95 -1.50 -15.91
CA VAL A 82 -11.43 -1.92 -14.58
C VAL A 82 -10.70 -1.19 -13.45
N THR A 83 -9.44 -0.78 -13.65
CA THR A 83 -8.72 0.06 -12.67
C THR A 83 -9.50 1.33 -12.36
N GLY A 84 -9.89 2.10 -13.39
CA GLY A 84 -10.66 3.34 -13.21
C GLY A 84 -12.08 3.11 -12.68
N GLN A 85 -12.73 2.01 -13.09
CA GLN A 85 -14.04 1.63 -12.55
C GLN A 85 -13.99 1.34 -11.05
N MET A 86 -12.95 0.65 -10.58
CA MET A 86 -12.75 0.38 -9.16
C MET A 86 -12.41 1.64 -8.37
N VAL A 87 -11.64 2.57 -8.94
CA VAL A 87 -11.46 3.91 -8.33
C VAL A 87 -12.81 4.59 -8.13
N GLY A 88 -13.68 4.59 -9.14
CA GLY A 88 -15.05 5.08 -9.00
C GLY A 88 -15.84 4.37 -7.90
N ASN A 89 -15.71 3.04 -7.78
CA ASN A 89 -16.37 2.25 -6.74
C ASN A 89 -15.85 2.58 -5.32
N PHE A 90 -14.54 2.78 -5.16
CA PHE A 90 -13.96 3.23 -3.88
C PHE A 90 -14.51 4.59 -3.48
N LEU A 91 -14.62 5.53 -4.42
CA LEU A 91 -15.15 6.88 -4.18
C LEU A 91 -16.66 6.88 -3.88
N ALA A 92 -17.40 5.97 -4.49
CA ALA A 92 -18.81 5.74 -4.18
C ALA A 92 -19.04 5.00 -2.85
N GLY A 93 -17.99 4.52 -2.18
CA GLY A 93 -18.10 3.78 -0.92
C GLY A 93 -18.59 2.33 -1.08
N GLY A 94 -18.58 1.79 -2.30
CA GLY A 94 -19.19 0.51 -2.65
C GLY A 94 -18.25 -0.70 -2.62
N ALA A 95 -16.95 -0.51 -2.40
CA ALA A 95 -15.99 -1.61 -2.37
C ALA A 95 -15.87 -2.25 -0.98
N VAL A 96 -15.30 -3.46 -0.95
CA VAL A 96 -15.09 -4.24 0.28
C VAL A 96 -14.25 -3.46 1.31
N VAL A 97 -13.22 -2.74 0.87
CA VAL A 97 -12.39 -1.90 1.74
C VAL A 97 -13.20 -0.78 2.40
N ASN A 98 -14.21 -0.22 1.72
CA ASN A 98 -15.08 0.79 2.31
C ASN A 98 -15.95 0.20 3.43
N ALA A 99 -16.42 -1.04 3.26
CA ALA A 99 -17.17 -1.74 4.29
C ALA A 99 -16.31 -2.02 5.54
N PHE A 100 -15.07 -2.51 5.35
CA PHE A 100 -14.13 -2.71 6.46
C PHE A 100 -13.73 -1.39 7.13
N ALA A 101 -13.46 -0.36 6.35
CA ALA A 101 -13.09 0.95 6.87
C ALA A 101 -14.22 1.53 7.73
N ARG A 102 -15.48 1.46 7.27
CA ARG A 102 -16.64 1.89 8.06
C ARG A 102 -16.77 1.10 9.36
N GLN A 103 -16.59 -0.22 9.32
CA GLN A 103 -16.65 -1.07 10.52
C GLN A 103 -15.53 -0.74 11.52
N ALA A 104 -14.34 -0.41 11.03
CA ALA A 104 -13.17 -0.08 11.84
C ALA A 104 -13.08 1.40 12.24
N GLY A 105 -14.00 2.26 11.76
CA GLY A 105 -13.90 3.71 11.93
C GLY A 105 -12.71 4.34 11.21
N ALA A 106 -12.24 3.71 10.12
CA ALA A 106 -11.12 4.18 9.32
C ALA A 106 -11.57 5.08 8.16
N SER A 107 -10.73 6.04 7.78
CA SER A 107 -10.91 6.82 6.55
C SER A 107 -10.36 6.08 5.33
N VAL A 108 -10.85 6.43 4.14
CA VAL A 108 -10.36 5.88 2.87
C VAL A 108 -9.97 7.04 1.96
N THR A 109 -8.71 7.05 1.53
CA THR A 109 -8.18 7.97 0.52
C THR A 109 -7.65 7.14 -0.64
N VAL A 110 -8.12 7.45 -1.85
CA VAL A 110 -7.63 6.87 -3.09
C VAL A 110 -6.64 7.85 -3.71
N ILE A 111 -5.48 7.35 -4.13
CA ILE A 111 -4.41 8.14 -4.70
C ILE A 111 -4.19 7.64 -6.12
N ASP A 112 -4.49 8.48 -7.12
CA ASP A 112 -4.11 8.21 -8.50
C ASP A 112 -2.62 8.53 -8.66
N VAL A 113 -1.80 7.48 -8.71
CA VAL A 113 -0.36 7.58 -8.98
C VAL A 113 -0.06 7.33 -10.46
N GLY A 114 -0.97 6.67 -11.18
CA GLY A 114 -0.76 6.41 -12.59
C GLY A 114 -1.82 5.60 -13.30
N VAL A 115 -3.10 5.88 -13.06
CA VAL A 115 -4.20 5.32 -13.84
C VAL A 115 -4.07 5.80 -15.30
N ALA A 116 -4.19 4.88 -16.26
CA ALA A 116 -3.93 5.18 -17.66
C ALA A 116 -5.04 6.06 -18.29
N ALA A 117 -6.29 5.79 -17.91
CA ALA A 117 -7.45 6.54 -18.36
C ALA A 117 -7.73 7.72 -17.43
N PRO A 118 -8.26 8.85 -17.95
CA PRO A 118 -8.76 9.93 -17.10
C PRO A 118 -9.84 9.38 -16.14
N LEU A 119 -9.68 9.67 -14.85
CA LEU A 119 -10.70 9.35 -13.86
C LEU A 119 -11.86 10.34 -13.97
N PRO A 120 -13.13 9.87 -13.90
CA PRO A 120 -14.27 10.75 -13.82
C PRO A 120 -14.26 11.45 -12.45
N VAL A 121 -13.63 12.62 -12.36
CA VAL A 121 -13.76 13.49 -11.19
C VAL A 121 -15.16 14.10 -11.19
N ALA A 122 -16.01 13.65 -10.25
CA ALA A 122 -17.04 14.53 -9.73
C ALA A 122 -16.34 15.46 -8.73
N ASP A 123 -16.59 16.76 -8.81
CA ASP A 123 -16.05 17.79 -7.92
C ASP A 123 -16.07 17.34 -6.44
N VAL A 124 -14.91 16.98 -5.91
CA VAL A 124 -14.66 16.76 -4.47
C VAL A 124 -13.81 17.88 -3.89
N ASP A 125 -13.97 19.10 -4.41
CA ASP A 125 -13.85 20.31 -3.58
C ASP A 125 -15.08 20.38 -2.67
N ARG A 126 -15.19 19.44 -1.72
CA ARG A 126 -16.07 19.64 -0.58
C ARG A 126 -15.15 20.06 0.58
N PRO A 127 -15.25 21.31 1.06
CA PRO A 127 -14.48 21.74 2.20
C PRO A 127 -14.75 20.78 3.35
N ASP A 128 -13.69 20.50 4.10
CA ASP A 128 -13.62 19.67 5.28
C ASP A 128 -14.92 19.68 6.10
N GLY A 129 -15.31 18.50 6.58
CA GLY A 129 -16.37 18.30 7.57
C GLY A 129 -16.06 18.92 8.93
N ALA A 130 -15.66 20.18 8.96
CA ALA A 130 -15.60 21.03 10.14
C ALA A 130 -17.02 21.51 10.47
N GLY A 131 -17.84 20.61 11.02
CA GLY A 131 -19.08 21.01 11.70
C GLY A 131 -20.18 19.97 11.71
N ALA A 132 -20.22 19.11 12.73
CA ALA A 132 -21.38 19.01 13.63
C ALA A 132 -21.12 18.04 14.79
N LEU A 133 -21.64 18.43 15.95
CA LEU A 133 -21.55 17.78 17.24
C LEU A 133 -22.52 16.58 17.35
N HIS A 134 -22.08 15.56 18.10
CA HIS A 134 -22.85 14.54 18.84
C HIS A 134 -23.54 13.40 18.07
N GLY A 135 -22.88 12.24 18.10
CA GLY A 135 -23.57 10.96 18.41
C GLY A 135 -23.79 9.95 17.29
N ALA A 136 -23.54 10.32 16.03
CA ALA A 136 -23.52 9.37 14.91
C ALA A 136 -22.26 9.62 14.06
N PRO A 137 -21.54 8.57 13.60
CA PRO A 137 -20.44 8.77 12.68
C PRO A 137 -21.00 9.33 11.37
N GLU A 138 -20.67 10.58 11.07
CA GLU A 138 -20.83 11.16 9.73
C GLU A 138 -20.24 10.17 8.70
N PRO A 139 -20.90 9.95 7.56
CA PRO A 139 -20.36 9.06 6.54
C PRO A 139 -19.01 9.61 6.07
N VAL A 140 -17.93 8.89 6.39
CA VAL A 140 -16.59 9.22 5.92
C VAL A 140 -16.59 9.09 4.40
N VAL A 141 -16.66 10.23 3.72
CA VAL A 141 -16.67 10.30 2.26
C VAL A 141 -15.24 9.99 1.79
N PRO A 142 -15.04 8.96 0.95
CA PRO A 142 -13.73 8.65 0.43
C PRO A 142 -13.18 9.80 -0.41
N ARG A 143 -11.90 10.13 -0.24
CA ARG A 143 -11.21 11.24 -0.94
C ARG A 143 -10.42 10.72 -2.14
N LEU A 144 -10.34 11.51 -3.21
CA LEU A 144 -9.38 11.29 -4.31
C LEU A 144 -8.22 12.29 -4.19
N VAL A 145 -7.00 11.78 -4.23
CA VAL A 145 -5.77 12.57 -4.41
C VAL A 145 -5.25 12.29 -5.82
N ASN A 146 -5.19 13.33 -6.64
CA ASN A 146 -4.68 13.24 -8.00
C ASN A 146 -3.18 13.57 -8.01
N ALA A 147 -2.31 12.55 -8.05
CA ALA A 147 -0.86 12.69 -8.01
C ALA A 147 -0.16 11.80 -9.07
N PRO A 148 -0.54 11.89 -10.36
CA PRO A 148 -0.05 10.97 -11.36
C PRO A 148 1.42 11.25 -11.67
N VAL A 149 2.26 10.24 -11.47
CA VAL A 149 3.66 10.23 -11.91
C VAL A 149 3.74 9.96 -13.41
N ARG A 150 2.90 9.04 -13.89
CA ARG A 150 2.78 8.64 -15.30
C ARG A 150 1.44 7.96 -15.53
N ARG A 151 0.87 8.11 -16.72
CA ARG A 151 -0.33 7.33 -17.13
C ARG A 151 0.05 5.91 -17.53
N GLY A 152 -0.04 4.99 -16.57
CA GLY A 152 0.34 3.59 -16.71
C GLY A 152 1.86 3.38 -16.83
N THR A 153 2.37 2.31 -16.23
CA THR A 153 3.77 1.90 -16.42
C THR A 153 4.00 1.43 -17.86
N GLN A 154 5.25 1.42 -18.29
CA GLN A 154 5.64 0.71 -19.50
C GLN A 154 5.60 -0.81 -19.27
N ASP A 155 5.62 -1.58 -20.35
CA ASP A 155 5.71 -3.04 -20.26
C ASP A 155 7.13 -3.46 -19.87
N MET A 156 7.27 -3.97 -18.63
CA MET A 156 8.54 -4.43 -18.06
C MET A 156 9.23 -5.52 -18.89
N THR A 157 8.52 -6.23 -19.76
CA THR A 157 9.13 -7.24 -20.66
C THR A 157 9.81 -6.63 -21.89
N VAL A 158 9.51 -5.37 -22.21
CA VAL A 158 9.99 -4.66 -23.39
C VAL A 158 10.96 -3.54 -23.02
N THR A 159 10.73 -2.84 -21.93
CA THR A 159 11.56 -1.74 -21.40
C THR A 159 11.40 -1.68 -19.88
N ALA A 160 12.16 -0.84 -19.18
CA ALA A 160 11.93 -0.62 -17.75
C ALA A 160 10.48 -0.14 -17.52
N ALA A 161 9.81 -0.60 -16.45
CA ALA A 161 8.45 -0.20 -16.11
C ALA A 161 8.30 1.32 -15.99
N MET A 162 9.33 1.99 -15.48
CA MET A 162 9.44 3.44 -15.40
C MET A 162 10.90 3.88 -15.32
N THR A 163 11.15 5.18 -15.47
CA THR A 163 12.45 5.77 -15.19
C THR A 163 12.74 5.76 -13.69
N ARG A 164 14.02 5.81 -13.30
CA ARG A 164 14.42 5.95 -11.89
C ARG A 164 13.82 7.20 -11.23
N GLN A 165 13.68 8.29 -11.98
CA GLN A 165 13.08 9.53 -11.49
C GLN A 165 11.58 9.36 -11.22
N GLU A 166 10.85 8.67 -12.10
CA GLU A 166 9.44 8.33 -11.88
C GLU A 166 9.29 7.39 -10.66
N ALA A 167 10.13 6.37 -10.50
CA ALA A 167 10.11 5.49 -9.33
C ALA A 167 10.32 6.28 -8.03
N ARG A 168 11.30 7.19 -8.02
CA ARG A 168 11.54 8.09 -6.88
C ARG A 168 10.34 8.99 -6.60
N ALA A 169 9.76 9.58 -7.63
CA ALA A 169 8.58 10.43 -7.49
C ALA A 169 7.38 9.65 -6.92
N ALA A 170 7.15 8.40 -7.34
CA ALA A 170 6.09 7.55 -6.81
C ALA A 170 6.27 7.24 -5.31
N VAL A 171 7.51 6.97 -4.88
CA VAL A 171 7.82 6.81 -3.45
C VAL A 171 7.59 8.12 -2.69
N GLU A 172 8.02 9.26 -3.24
CA GLU A 172 7.83 10.57 -2.62
C GLU A 172 6.34 10.96 -2.52
N VAL A 173 5.49 10.55 -3.47
CA VAL A 173 4.02 10.65 -3.36
C VAL A 173 3.51 9.88 -2.14
N GLY A 174 3.96 8.63 -1.96
CA GLY A 174 3.59 7.82 -0.79
C GLY A 174 4.01 8.46 0.54
N ILE A 175 5.23 9.02 0.60
CA ILE A 175 5.73 9.74 1.79
C ILE A 175 4.85 10.98 2.06
N GLY A 176 4.49 11.74 1.03
CA GLY A 176 3.66 12.94 1.18
C GLY A 176 2.28 12.59 1.70
N VAL A 177 1.64 11.59 1.10
CA VAL A 177 0.32 11.08 1.52
C VAL A 177 0.36 10.59 2.97
N ALA A 178 1.41 9.88 3.39
CA ALA A 178 1.56 9.44 4.77
C ALA A 178 1.64 10.63 5.74
N GLY A 179 2.42 11.67 5.39
CA GLY A 179 2.51 12.91 6.16
C GLY A 179 1.15 13.60 6.29
N ASP A 180 0.47 13.82 5.17
CA ASP A 180 -0.85 14.46 5.13
C ASP A 180 -1.88 13.72 6.01
N LEU A 181 -1.87 12.39 5.98
CA LEU A 181 -2.79 11.57 6.78
C LEU A 181 -2.47 11.64 8.27
N VAL A 182 -1.19 11.68 8.65
CA VAL A 182 -0.76 11.83 10.05
C VAL A 182 -1.10 13.24 10.56
N ASP A 183 -0.86 14.28 9.75
CA ASP A 183 -1.21 15.67 10.08
C ASP A 183 -2.73 15.84 10.23
N ALA A 184 -3.52 15.05 9.49
CA ALA A 184 -4.97 14.95 9.65
C ALA A 184 -5.41 14.12 10.88
N GLY A 185 -4.46 13.62 11.68
CA GLY A 185 -4.69 12.94 12.95
C GLY A 185 -4.77 11.41 12.87
N ALA A 186 -4.29 10.78 11.80
CA ALA A 186 -4.22 9.32 11.72
C ALA A 186 -3.12 8.77 12.64
N GLY A 187 -3.51 7.94 13.62
CA GLY A 187 -2.59 7.18 14.45
C GLY A 187 -2.21 5.82 13.87
N ILE A 188 -2.93 5.34 12.85
CA ILE A 188 -2.63 4.12 12.10
C ILE A 188 -2.78 4.40 10.60
N LEU A 189 -1.77 4.04 9.82
CA LEU A 189 -1.84 4.04 8.37
C LEU A 189 -1.99 2.59 7.86
N LEU A 190 -2.89 2.38 6.91
CA LEU A 190 -3.03 1.14 6.15
C LEU A 190 -2.83 1.45 4.67
N THR A 191 -2.08 0.61 3.98
CA THR A 191 -1.88 0.73 2.53
C THR A 191 -2.67 -0.32 1.79
N GLY A 192 -3.24 0.06 0.65
CA GLY A 192 -3.78 -0.85 -0.35
C GLY A 192 -3.36 -0.40 -1.74
N ASP A 193 -3.54 -1.26 -2.72
CA ASP A 193 -3.27 -0.95 -4.12
C ASP A 193 -4.46 -1.32 -5.02
N MET A 194 -4.49 -0.71 -6.19
CA MET A 194 -5.44 -1.03 -7.24
C MET A 194 -4.80 -0.87 -8.61
N GLY A 195 -4.66 -1.96 -9.35
CA GLY A 195 -4.16 -1.91 -10.72
C GLY A 195 -4.37 -3.23 -11.43
N ILE A 196 -4.97 -3.21 -12.61
CA ILE A 196 -5.05 -4.43 -13.41
C ILE A 196 -3.64 -4.88 -13.80
N ALA A 197 -3.39 -6.19 -13.65
CA ALA A 197 -2.11 -6.87 -13.83
C ALA A 197 -1.02 -6.61 -12.74
N ASN A 198 -1.30 -5.82 -11.69
CA ASN A 198 -0.34 -5.47 -10.61
C ASN A 198 0.34 -6.66 -9.90
N THR A 199 -0.34 -7.81 -9.80
CA THR A 199 0.24 -9.01 -9.18
C THR A 199 1.40 -9.62 -9.99
N THR A 200 1.61 -9.20 -11.23
CA THR A 200 2.75 -9.62 -12.07
C THR A 200 4.03 -8.87 -11.69
N PRO A 201 4.09 -7.53 -11.68
CA PRO A 201 5.26 -6.81 -11.16
C PRO A 201 5.47 -7.07 -9.66
N ALA A 202 4.42 -7.30 -8.86
CA ALA A 202 4.59 -7.73 -7.47
C ALA A 202 5.39 -9.05 -7.35
N ALA A 203 5.08 -10.05 -8.19
CA ALA A 203 5.84 -11.30 -8.23
C ALA A 203 7.29 -11.08 -8.71
N ALA A 204 7.51 -10.19 -9.69
CA ALA A 204 8.86 -9.82 -10.14
C ALA A 204 9.67 -9.16 -9.02
N LEU A 205 9.08 -8.23 -8.26
CA LEU A 205 9.73 -7.59 -7.11
C LEU A 205 10.10 -8.62 -6.04
N ILE A 206 9.18 -9.53 -5.69
CA ILE A 206 9.45 -10.58 -4.71
C ILE A 206 10.60 -11.46 -5.18
N ALA A 207 10.59 -11.94 -6.43
CA ALA A 207 11.67 -12.74 -6.99
C ALA A 207 13.01 -11.99 -6.98
N ALA A 208 13.04 -10.72 -7.38
CA ALA A 208 14.26 -9.91 -7.40
C ALA A 208 14.89 -9.77 -6.00
N PHE A 209 14.09 -9.48 -4.97
CA PHE A 209 14.61 -9.27 -3.61
C PHE A 209 14.90 -10.57 -2.84
N THR A 210 14.21 -11.67 -3.17
CA THR A 210 14.37 -12.94 -2.43
C THR A 210 15.28 -13.95 -3.14
N GLY A 211 15.49 -13.80 -4.45
CA GLY A 211 16.14 -14.80 -5.29
C GLY A 211 15.29 -16.05 -5.55
N ALA A 212 14.03 -16.07 -5.10
CA ALA A 212 13.11 -17.18 -5.35
C ALA A 212 12.76 -17.29 -6.84
N ASP A 213 12.45 -18.50 -7.31
CA ASP A 213 12.02 -18.68 -8.69
C ASP A 213 10.64 -18.06 -8.92
N ALA A 214 10.42 -17.53 -10.12
CA ALA A 214 9.16 -16.90 -10.49
C ALA A 214 7.93 -17.81 -10.27
N ALA A 215 8.08 -19.14 -10.40
CA ALA A 215 6.99 -20.08 -10.15
C ALA A 215 6.58 -20.16 -8.68
N GLU A 216 7.49 -19.89 -7.73
CA GLU A 216 7.21 -19.91 -6.29
C GLU A 216 6.46 -18.67 -5.83
N VAL A 217 6.69 -17.54 -6.48
CA VAL A 217 6.18 -16.21 -6.08
C VAL A 217 5.04 -15.70 -6.95
N THR A 218 4.82 -16.31 -8.12
CA THR A 218 3.68 -15.99 -8.97
C THR A 218 2.44 -16.73 -8.49
N GLY A 219 1.38 -15.98 -8.20
CA GLY A 219 0.04 -16.51 -7.92
C GLY A 219 -0.96 -16.27 -9.06
N ARG A 220 -2.13 -16.89 -8.95
CA ARG A 220 -3.24 -16.76 -9.92
C ARG A 220 -3.94 -15.39 -9.91
N GLY A 221 -3.62 -14.52 -8.95
CA GLY A 221 -4.26 -13.20 -8.84
C GLY A 221 -5.78 -13.32 -8.84
N THR A 222 -6.44 -12.66 -9.79
CA THR A 222 -7.91 -12.61 -9.94
C THR A 222 -8.51 -13.85 -10.60
N GLY A 223 -7.96 -15.04 -10.32
CA GLY A 223 -8.52 -16.33 -10.73
C GLY A 223 -8.15 -16.80 -12.14
N VAL A 224 -6.92 -16.54 -12.60
CA VAL A 224 -6.49 -17.02 -13.93
C VAL A 224 -6.46 -18.54 -14.06
N ASP A 225 -6.69 -19.03 -15.29
CA ASP A 225 -6.57 -20.44 -15.66
C ASP A 225 -5.11 -20.92 -15.71
N ASP A 226 -4.91 -22.24 -15.87
CA ASP A 226 -3.58 -22.85 -15.86
C ASP A 226 -2.66 -22.33 -16.97
N PRO A 227 -3.12 -22.20 -18.24
CA PRO A 227 -2.30 -21.62 -19.30
C PRO A 227 -1.86 -20.18 -19.00
N THR A 228 -2.78 -19.32 -18.54
CA THR A 228 -2.45 -17.93 -18.21
C THR A 228 -1.52 -17.85 -17.00
N TYR A 229 -1.68 -18.74 -16.02
CA TYR A 229 -0.77 -18.84 -14.88
C TYR A 229 0.66 -19.19 -15.32
N GLN A 230 0.83 -20.21 -16.17
CA GLN A 230 2.15 -20.58 -16.71
C GLN A 230 2.75 -19.45 -17.55
N HIS A 231 1.93 -18.80 -18.37
CA HIS A 231 2.37 -17.63 -19.14
C HIS A 231 2.84 -16.47 -18.25
N LYS A 232 2.13 -16.21 -17.15
CA LYS A 232 2.51 -15.16 -16.18
C LYS A 232 3.86 -15.45 -15.53
N ILE A 233 4.17 -16.71 -15.21
CA ILE A 233 5.50 -17.11 -14.71
C ILE A 233 6.58 -16.76 -15.73
N GLU A 234 6.35 -17.10 -17.01
CA GLU A 234 7.33 -16.80 -18.07
C GLU A 234 7.51 -15.30 -18.31
N VAL A 235 6.43 -14.52 -18.21
CA VAL A 235 6.49 -13.05 -18.27
C VAL A 235 7.35 -12.48 -17.14
N VAL A 236 7.19 -12.96 -15.90
CA VAL A 236 8.03 -12.55 -14.76
C VAL A 236 9.49 -12.92 -15.00
N ARG A 237 9.77 -14.16 -15.42
CA ARG A 237 11.15 -14.59 -15.76
C ARG A 237 11.76 -13.76 -16.88
N ALA A 238 10.98 -13.41 -17.90
CA ALA A 238 11.45 -12.60 -19.02
C ALA A 238 11.83 -11.18 -18.58
N ALA A 239 11.01 -10.55 -17.75
CA ALA A 239 11.30 -9.22 -17.20
C ALA A 239 12.58 -9.24 -16.34
N LEU A 240 12.71 -10.22 -15.44
CA LEU A 240 13.90 -10.36 -14.57
C LEU A 240 15.17 -10.61 -15.38
N ARG A 241 15.16 -11.54 -16.35
CA ARG A 241 16.32 -11.80 -17.22
C ARG A 241 16.72 -10.59 -18.05
N ARG A 242 15.76 -9.77 -18.46
CA ARG A 242 16.01 -8.58 -19.29
C ARG A 242 16.75 -7.51 -18.50
N HIS A 243 16.29 -7.25 -17.29
CA HIS A 243 16.76 -6.12 -16.50
C HIS A 243 17.90 -6.47 -15.55
N ASP A 244 18.02 -7.75 -15.18
CA ASP A 244 19.01 -8.25 -14.21
C ASP A 244 19.13 -7.31 -13.00
N PRO A 245 18.00 -6.99 -12.31
CA PRO A 245 17.97 -5.89 -11.38
C PRO A 245 18.77 -6.22 -10.10
N ASP A 246 19.60 -5.27 -9.65
CA ASP A 246 20.40 -5.41 -8.44
C ASP A 246 19.53 -5.23 -7.18
N PRO A 247 19.34 -6.27 -6.34
CA PRO A 247 18.54 -6.16 -5.12
C PRO A 247 19.12 -5.17 -4.09
N ALA A 248 20.41 -4.79 -4.21
CA ALA A 248 21.02 -3.75 -3.39
C ALA A 248 20.61 -2.33 -3.81
N ASP A 249 19.93 -2.17 -4.96
CA ASP A 249 19.34 -0.91 -5.41
C ASP A 249 17.81 -0.99 -5.53
N PRO A 250 17.06 -0.88 -4.41
CA PRO A 250 15.61 -1.07 -4.42
C PRO A 250 14.84 -0.11 -5.35
N LEU A 251 15.33 1.13 -5.52
CA LEU A 251 14.74 2.07 -6.48
C LEU A 251 15.00 1.65 -7.93
N GLY A 252 16.16 1.06 -8.20
CA GLY A 252 16.50 0.50 -9.50
C GLY A 252 15.62 -0.69 -9.84
N VAL A 253 15.43 -1.61 -8.89
CA VAL A 253 14.53 -2.76 -9.03
C VAL A 253 13.09 -2.27 -9.31
N LEU A 254 12.57 -1.35 -8.50
CA LEU A 254 11.22 -0.79 -8.67
C LEU A 254 11.03 -0.06 -10.00
N ALA A 255 12.07 0.61 -10.51
CA ALA A 255 12.01 1.26 -11.82
C ALA A 255 11.98 0.23 -12.97
N ALA A 256 12.72 -0.87 -12.82
CA ALA A 256 12.89 -1.87 -13.86
C ALA A 256 11.63 -2.73 -14.08
N VAL A 257 11.03 -3.25 -13.00
CA VAL A 257 9.97 -4.27 -13.05
C VAL A 257 8.64 -3.80 -12.46
#